data_AF-A0A3P3VX89-F1
#
_entry.id   AF-A0A3P3VX89-F1
#
_cell.length_a   1.000
_cell.length_b   1.000
_cell.length_c   1.000
_cell.angle_alpha   90.00
_cell.angle_beta   90.00
_cell.angle_gamma   90.00
#
_symmetry.space_group_name_H-M   'P 1'
#
loop_
_entity.id
_entity.type
_entity.pdbx_description
1 polymer ?
#
loop_
_entity_poly.entity_id
_entity_poly.type
_entity_poly.pdbx_seq_one_letter_code
_entity_poly.pdbx_strand_id
1 'polypeptide(L)'
;MKKEDLNKIIEQLENQSSKDTATFGLYFQDNEDEMHIKANKDGFELFACELLKASRDSEDVIKNKEKNYIDFGFKEKWIEGELIGYIKPISESRTDKIKDKPYKESFKDSVFKYGCLVIIGVIIFSIIIGIYSIFTWFL
;
A
#
# COMPACT_ATOMS: atom_id res chain seq x y z
N MET A 1 12.05 -19.32 -13.90
CA MET A 1 13.24 -20.03 -13.40
C MET A 1 12.78 -21.32 -12.75
N LYS A 2 13.54 -22.43 -12.83
CA LYS A 2 13.17 -23.65 -12.11
C LYS A 2 13.47 -23.49 -10.61
N LYS A 3 12.68 -24.16 -9.75
CA LYS A 3 12.84 -24.09 -8.29
C LYS A 3 14.25 -24.51 -7.84
N GLU A 4 14.82 -25.50 -8.50
CA GLU A 4 16.18 -26.02 -8.22
C GLU A 4 17.27 -24.98 -8.51
N ASP A 5 17.17 -24.27 -9.65
CA ASP A 5 18.14 -23.23 -10.01
C ASP A 5 18.05 -22.05 -9.05
N LEU A 6 16.82 -21.69 -8.64
CA LEU A 6 16.58 -20.63 -7.67
C LEU A 6 17.14 -20.98 -6.28
N ASN A 7 16.98 -22.23 -5.84
CA ASN A 7 17.54 -22.70 -4.57
C ASN A 7 19.07 -22.62 -4.55
N LYS A 8 19.75 -22.95 -5.65
CA LYS A 8 21.22 -22.82 -5.73
C LYS A 8 21.68 -21.37 -5.57
N ILE A 9 20.97 -20.43 -6.18
CA ILE A 9 21.27 -18.99 -6.05
C ILE A 9 21.06 -18.54 -4.60
N ILE A 10 19.93 -18.95 -3.99
CA ILE A 10 19.64 -18.66 -2.58
C ILE A 10 20.75 -19.19 -1.67
N GLU A 11 21.10 -20.47 -1.80
CA GLU A 11 22.17 -21.09 -1.00
C GLU A 11 23.52 -20.39 -1.18
N GLN A 12 23.86 -19.96 -2.41
CA GLN A 12 25.09 -19.22 -2.65
C GLN A 12 25.10 -17.86 -1.93
N LEU A 13 24.01 -17.10 -2.02
CA LEU A 13 23.90 -15.79 -1.36
C LEU A 13 23.94 -15.91 0.17
N GLU A 14 23.25 -16.90 0.73
CA GLU A 14 23.25 -17.15 2.19
C GLU A 14 24.63 -17.55 2.71
N ASN A 15 25.38 -18.36 1.97
CA ASN A 15 26.71 -18.82 2.39
C ASN A 15 27.80 -17.75 2.26
N GLN A 16 27.60 -16.75 1.39
CA GLN A 16 28.59 -15.70 1.13
C GLN A 16 28.37 -14.46 2.00
N SER A 17 27.16 -14.28 2.53
CA SER A 17 26.78 -13.10 3.29
C SER A 17 26.82 -13.36 4.78
N SER A 18 27.42 -12.44 5.55
CA SER A 18 27.46 -12.53 6.99
C SER A 18 26.37 -11.68 7.63
N LYS A 19 25.45 -12.31 8.37
CA LYS A 19 24.41 -11.60 9.14
C LYS A 19 24.99 -10.69 10.22
N ASP A 20 26.18 -10.99 10.73
CA ASP A 20 26.82 -10.21 11.82
C ASP A 20 27.38 -8.88 11.33
N THR A 21 27.72 -8.79 10.04
CA THR A 21 28.29 -7.59 9.40
C THR A 21 27.30 -6.89 8.48
N ALA A 22 26.15 -7.50 8.20
CA ALA A 22 25.15 -6.97 7.31
C ALA A 22 24.41 -5.76 7.90
N THR A 23 24.06 -4.83 7.01
CA THR A 23 23.16 -3.71 7.30
C THR A 23 22.24 -3.51 6.10
N PHE A 24 20.94 -3.42 6.35
CA PHE A 24 19.93 -3.09 5.35
C PHE A 24 18.81 -2.29 6.00
N GLY A 25 18.36 -1.20 5.38
CA GLY A 25 17.20 -0.48 5.88
C GLY A 25 16.62 0.53 4.91
N LEU A 26 15.36 0.91 5.14
CA LEU A 26 14.70 2.02 4.45
C LEU A 26 14.71 3.26 5.34
N TYR A 27 15.05 4.39 4.74
CA TYR A 27 15.23 5.65 5.44
C TYR A 27 14.56 6.76 4.67
N PHE A 28 13.91 7.68 5.37
CA PHE A 28 13.51 8.96 4.79
C PHE A 28 14.74 9.82 4.56
N GLN A 29 14.75 10.54 3.45
CA GLN A 29 15.70 11.64 3.26
C GLN A 29 15.25 12.83 4.12
N ASP A 30 16.18 13.45 4.85
CA ASP A 30 15.85 14.53 5.79
C ASP A 30 15.10 15.67 5.06
N ASN A 31 13.89 15.99 5.54
CA ASN A 31 12.98 17.01 4.99
C ASN A 31 12.38 16.72 3.59
N GLU A 32 12.44 15.49 3.11
CA GLU A 32 11.82 15.09 1.83
C GLU A 32 10.92 13.87 2.01
N ASP A 33 9.83 13.80 1.22
CA ASP A 33 8.93 12.64 1.18
C ASP A 33 9.53 11.44 0.42
N GLU A 34 10.84 11.47 0.15
CA GLU A 34 11.56 10.45 -0.59
C GLU A 34 12.23 9.45 0.35
N MET A 35 12.07 8.16 0.04
CA MET A 35 12.72 7.06 0.76
C MET A 35 13.93 6.54 -0.02
N HIS A 36 14.98 6.15 0.71
CA HIS A 36 16.15 5.48 0.15
C HIS A 36 16.50 4.20 0.90
N ILE A 37 17.18 3.29 0.21
CA ILE A 37 17.77 2.09 0.83
C ILE A 37 19.19 2.45 1.26
N LYS A 38 19.52 2.20 2.53
CA LYS A 38 20.89 2.21 3.04
C LYS A 38 21.26 0.79 3.42
N ALA A 39 22.20 0.21 2.68
CA ALA A 39 22.66 -1.14 2.91
C ALA A 39 24.13 -1.31 2.52
N ASN A 40 24.80 -2.28 3.13
CA ASN A 40 26.10 -2.76 2.66
C ASN A 40 25.92 -4.00 1.76
N LYS A 41 27.02 -4.52 1.21
CA LYS A 41 26.99 -5.66 0.30
C LYS A 41 26.26 -6.87 0.90
N ASP A 42 26.65 -7.27 2.11
CA ASP A 42 26.06 -8.42 2.80
C ASP A 42 24.56 -8.21 3.06
N GLY A 43 24.15 -6.99 3.45
CA GLY A 43 22.75 -6.66 3.65
C GLY A 43 21.94 -6.67 2.35
N PHE A 44 22.51 -6.22 1.23
CA PHE A 44 21.86 -6.34 -0.08
C PHE A 44 21.67 -7.81 -0.49
N GLU A 45 22.69 -8.64 -0.32
CA GLU A 45 22.67 -10.04 -0.71
C GLU A 45 21.69 -10.85 0.16
N LEU A 46 21.66 -10.60 1.48
CA LEU A 46 20.68 -11.19 2.39
C LEU A 46 19.26 -10.74 2.08
N PHE A 47 19.03 -9.45 1.84
CA PHE A 47 17.68 -8.98 1.49
C PHE A 47 17.21 -9.51 0.14
N ALA A 48 18.11 -9.59 -0.85
CA ALA A 48 17.82 -10.25 -2.12
C ALA A 48 17.46 -11.72 -1.92
N CYS A 49 18.18 -12.43 -1.04
CA CYS A 49 17.86 -13.81 -0.71
C CYS A 49 16.44 -13.95 -0.14
N GLU A 50 16.03 -13.07 0.76
CA GLU A 50 14.67 -13.06 1.30
C GLU A 50 13.61 -12.82 0.19
N LEU A 51 13.88 -11.92 -0.75
CA LEU A 51 13.02 -11.72 -1.92
C LEU A 51 12.94 -12.96 -2.83
N LEU A 52 14.04 -13.67 -3.01
CA LEU A 52 14.09 -14.90 -3.82
C LEU A 52 13.32 -16.03 -3.15
N LYS A 53 13.44 -16.19 -1.81
CA LYS A 53 12.62 -17.14 -1.03
C LYS A 53 11.14 -16.79 -1.17
N ALA A 54 10.79 -15.51 -1.05
CA ALA A 54 9.42 -15.05 -1.21
C ALA A 54 8.87 -15.34 -2.61
N SER A 55 9.67 -15.15 -3.66
CA SER A 55 9.32 -15.50 -5.03
C SER A 55 9.11 -17.01 -5.20
N ARG A 56 10.02 -17.84 -4.66
CA ARG A 56 9.93 -19.31 -4.70
C ARG A 56 8.64 -19.85 -4.09
N ASP A 57 8.23 -19.25 -2.97
CA ASP A 57 7.11 -19.75 -2.15
C ASP A 57 5.78 -19.03 -2.48
N SER A 58 5.81 -18.05 -3.38
CA SER A 58 4.67 -17.19 -3.71
C SER A 58 3.43 -17.96 -4.20
N GLU A 59 3.59 -18.96 -5.07
CA GLU A 59 2.46 -19.74 -5.59
C GLU A 59 1.74 -20.53 -4.50
N ASP A 60 2.49 -21.06 -3.54
CA ASP A 60 1.94 -21.84 -2.44
C ASP A 60 1.17 -20.94 -1.47
N VAL A 61 1.68 -19.72 -1.22
CA VAL A 61 1.03 -18.70 -0.40
C VAL A 61 -0.25 -18.16 -1.05
N ILE A 62 -0.26 -17.98 -2.38
CA ILE A 62 -1.47 -17.54 -3.11
C ILE A 62 -2.59 -18.59 -3.00
N LYS A 63 -2.25 -19.88 -3.02
CA LYS A 63 -3.22 -20.98 -2.92
C LYS A 63 -3.71 -21.20 -1.48
N ASN A 64 -2.97 -20.72 -0.49
CA ASN A 64 -3.28 -20.88 0.92
C ASN A 64 -4.31 -19.83 1.38
N LYS A 65 -5.46 -20.30 1.91
CA LYS A 65 -6.55 -19.41 2.38
C LYS A 65 -6.31 -18.81 3.76
N GLU A 66 -5.43 -19.40 4.57
CA GLU A 66 -5.20 -19.01 5.96
C GLU A 66 -3.97 -18.10 6.11
N LYS A 67 -2.97 -18.26 5.24
CA LYS A 67 -1.75 -17.43 5.22
C LYS A 67 -1.50 -16.90 3.82
N ASN A 68 -1.77 -15.61 3.62
CA ASN A 68 -1.68 -14.91 2.34
C ASN A 68 -0.52 -13.89 2.27
N TYR A 69 0.43 -13.98 3.19
CA TYR A 69 1.62 -13.12 3.24
C TYR A 69 2.87 -13.92 3.64
N ILE A 70 4.02 -13.40 3.21
CA ILE A 70 5.35 -13.89 3.56
C ILE A 70 5.97 -12.84 4.48
N ASP A 71 6.17 -13.22 5.73
CA ASP A 71 6.83 -12.39 6.73
C ASP A 71 8.36 -12.48 6.52
N PHE A 72 9.02 -11.33 6.51
CA PHE A 72 10.48 -11.26 6.43
C PHE A 72 11.17 -11.44 7.79
N GLY A 73 10.40 -11.56 8.88
CA GLY A 73 10.94 -11.84 10.19
C GLY A 73 11.82 -10.70 10.70
N PHE A 74 11.26 -9.48 10.78
CA PHE A 74 11.88 -8.21 11.20
C PHE A 74 12.58 -8.17 12.56
N LYS A 75 12.82 -9.32 13.20
CA LYS A 75 13.63 -9.45 14.41
C LYS A 75 15.12 -9.66 14.14
N GLU A 76 15.51 -9.73 12.87
CA GLU A 76 16.91 -9.90 12.49
C GLU A 76 17.70 -8.60 12.71
N LYS A 77 18.85 -8.70 13.39
CA LYS A 77 19.66 -7.53 13.83
C LYS A 77 20.23 -6.69 12.67
N TRP A 78 20.31 -7.26 11.48
CA TRP A 78 20.89 -6.62 10.30
C TRP A 78 19.88 -5.75 9.52
N ILE A 79 18.61 -5.73 9.94
CA ILE A 79 17.55 -4.89 9.34
C ILE A 79 17.28 -3.68 10.26
N GLU A 80 17.37 -2.47 9.71
CA GLU A 80 17.19 -1.19 10.40
C GLU A 80 16.21 -0.27 9.65
N GLY A 81 15.75 0.82 10.27
CA GLY A 81 14.89 1.84 9.62
C GLY A 81 13.40 1.48 9.52
N GLU A 82 12.69 2.11 8.58
CA GLU A 82 11.27 1.81 8.27
C GLU A 82 11.15 0.40 7.68
N LEU A 83 10.24 -0.41 8.21
CA LEU A 83 10.24 -1.87 7.97
C LEU A 83 9.24 -2.26 6.87
N ILE A 84 9.69 -3.04 5.89
CA ILE A 84 8.79 -3.66 4.88
C ILE A 84 8.02 -4.82 5.52
N GLY A 85 7.03 -4.56 6.38
CA GLY A 85 6.43 -5.56 7.28
C GLY A 85 6.07 -6.95 6.71
N TYR A 86 5.76 -7.09 5.42
CA TYR A 86 5.58 -8.39 4.75
C TYR A 86 5.56 -8.24 3.23
N ILE A 87 5.73 -9.35 2.51
CA ILE A 87 5.34 -9.48 1.10
C ILE A 87 3.94 -10.09 1.04
N LYS A 88 3.07 -9.47 0.22
CA LYS A 88 1.79 -10.05 -0.17
C LYS A 88 1.85 -10.50 -1.62
N PRO A 89 2.07 -11.80 -1.88
CA PRO A 89 1.98 -12.34 -3.22
C PRO A 89 0.58 -12.10 -3.81
N ILE A 90 0.51 -11.76 -5.09
CA ILE A 90 -0.74 -11.60 -5.83
C ILE A 90 -0.66 -12.41 -7.12
N SER A 91 -1.78 -12.97 -7.55
CA SER A 91 -1.90 -13.69 -8.83
C SER A 91 -2.14 -12.75 -10.02
N GLU A 92 -2.52 -11.51 -9.74
CA GLU A 92 -2.88 -10.50 -10.74
C GLU A 92 -1.63 -10.04 -11.50
N SER A 93 -1.71 -10.03 -12.84
CA SER A 93 -0.69 -9.39 -13.65
C SER A 93 -0.88 -7.87 -13.66
N ARG A 94 0.18 -7.11 -13.97
CA ARG A 94 0.10 -5.65 -14.14
C ARG A 94 -0.99 -5.24 -15.15
N THR A 95 -1.15 -6.03 -16.20
CA THR A 95 -2.17 -5.86 -17.25
C THR A 95 -3.61 -6.05 -16.75
N ASP A 96 -3.83 -6.85 -15.71
CA ASP A 96 -5.16 -7.04 -15.14
C ASP A 96 -5.63 -5.84 -14.33
N LYS A 97 -4.69 -5.06 -13.77
CA LYS A 97 -4.99 -3.83 -13.00
C LYS A 97 -5.28 -2.61 -13.87
N ILE A 98 -4.85 -2.61 -15.14
CA ILE A 98 -5.09 -1.52 -16.09
C ILE A 98 -6.52 -1.57 -16.65
N LYS A 99 -7.25 -2.68 -16.47
CA LYS A 99 -8.70 -2.69 -16.67
C LYS A 99 -9.32 -1.85 -15.56
N ASP A 100 -9.52 -0.58 -15.86
CA ASP A 100 -10.17 0.41 -15.00
C ASP A 100 -11.30 -0.25 -14.19
N LYS A 101 -11.12 -0.34 -12.87
CA LYS A 101 -12.28 -0.51 -12.02
C LYS A 101 -13.11 0.76 -12.24
N PRO A 102 -14.33 0.69 -12.81
CA PRO A 102 -15.15 1.89 -12.94
C PRO A 102 -15.26 2.49 -11.54
N TYR A 103 -14.98 3.79 -11.45
CA TYR A 103 -15.07 4.56 -10.20
C TYR A 103 -16.35 4.16 -9.47
N LYS A 104 -16.19 3.45 -8.35
CA LYS A 104 -17.32 3.03 -7.54
C LYS A 104 -17.61 4.19 -6.60
N GLU A 105 -18.55 5.05 -6.99
CA GLU A 105 -19.02 6.14 -6.13
C GLU A 105 -19.28 5.57 -4.73
N SER A 106 -18.53 6.07 -3.75
CA SER A 106 -18.79 5.76 -2.35
C SER A 106 -20.13 6.37 -1.99
N PHE A 107 -20.98 5.66 -1.25
CA PHE A 107 -22.27 6.19 -0.79
C PHE A 107 -22.14 7.56 -0.09
N LYS A 108 -20.97 7.86 0.50
CA LYS A 108 -20.65 9.18 1.09
C LYS A 108 -20.59 10.31 0.05
N ASP A 109 -20.08 10.05 -1.14
CA ASP A 109 -19.96 11.06 -2.21
C ASP A 109 -21.35 11.44 -2.76
N SER A 110 -22.27 10.47 -2.79
CA SER A 110 -23.66 10.69 -3.20
C SER A 110 -24.41 11.54 -2.18
N VAL A 111 -24.28 11.25 -0.88
CA VAL A 111 -24.92 12.00 0.21
C VAL A 111 -24.46 13.46 0.25
N PHE A 112 -23.20 13.75 -0.05
CA PHE A 112 -22.67 15.12 -0.06
C PHE A 112 -23.28 15.97 -1.19
N LYS A 113 -23.46 15.38 -2.39
CA LYS A 113 -24.08 16.04 -3.53
C LYS A 113 -25.55 16.39 -3.24
N TYR A 114 -26.31 15.45 -2.69
CA TYR A 114 -27.73 15.68 -2.35
C TYR A 114 -27.91 16.60 -1.14
N GLY A 115 -27.03 16.54 -0.15
CA GLY A 115 -27.06 17.43 1.02
C GLY A 115 -26.91 18.91 0.64
N CYS A 116 -26.02 19.22 -0.30
CA CYS A 116 -25.82 20.59 -0.78
C CYS A 116 -27.08 21.16 -1.46
N LEU A 117 -27.77 20.35 -2.28
CA LEU A 117 -29.02 20.76 -2.95
C LEU A 117 -30.15 21.06 -1.97
N VAL A 118 -30.28 20.27 -0.90
CA VAL A 118 -31.29 20.50 0.14
C VAL A 118 -31.04 21.82 0.87
N ILE A 119 -29.77 22.11 1.22
CA ILE A 119 -29.40 23.36 1.89
C ILE A 119 -29.72 24.58 1.02
N ILE A 120 -29.37 24.52 -0.28
CA ILE A 120 -29.69 25.59 -1.23
C ILE A 120 -31.21 25.79 -1.33
N GLY A 121 -31.99 24.71 -1.38
CA GLY A 121 -33.45 24.77 -1.41
C GLY A 121 -34.04 25.47 -0.17
N VAL A 122 -33.55 25.15 1.02
CA VAL A 122 -33.99 25.80 2.28
C VAL A 122 -33.67 27.29 2.26
N ILE A 123 -32.47 27.69 1.83
CA ILE A 123 -32.08 29.11 1.75
C ILE A 123 -33.02 29.88 0.82
N ILE A 124 -33.29 29.35 -0.38
CA ILE A 124 -34.19 29.98 -1.35
C ILE A 124 -35.60 30.12 -0.75
N PHE A 125 -36.10 29.07 -0.10
CA PHE A 125 -37.42 29.07 0.51
C PHE A 125 -37.53 30.11 1.65
N SER A 126 -36.51 30.23 2.50
CA SER A 126 -36.45 31.25 3.55
C SER A 126 -36.46 32.68 2.97
N ILE A 127 -35.76 32.91 1.86
CA ILE A 127 -35.76 34.22 1.18
C ILE A 127 -37.17 34.55 0.66
N ILE A 128 -37.86 33.60 0.03
CA ILE A 128 -39.22 33.80 -0.49
C ILE A 128 -40.19 34.14 0.64
N ILE A 129 -40.15 33.42 1.76
CA ILE A 129 -40.99 33.71 2.93
C ILE A 129 -40.69 35.09 3.49
N GLY A 130 -39.41 35.46 3.61
CA GLY A 130 -39.01 36.79 4.10
C GLY A 130 -39.57 37.91 3.22
N ILE A 131 -39.43 37.77 1.89
CA ILE A 131 -39.97 38.72 0.92
C ILE A 131 -41.49 38.79 1.02
N TYR A 132 -42.19 37.65 1.04
CA TYR A 132 -43.64 37.61 1.18
C TYR A 132 -44.10 38.30 2.47
N SER A 133 -43.44 38.02 3.59
CA SER A 133 -43.76 38.60 4.89
C SER A 133 -43.62 40.12 4.88
N ILE A 134 -42.59 40.66 4.21
CA ILE A 134 -42.40 42.11 4.05
C ILE A 134 -43.54 42.69 3.21
N PHE A 135 -43.88 42.07 2.08
CA PHE A 135 -45.00 42.54 1.25
C PHE A 135 -46.35 42.50 1.98
N THR A 136 -46.62 41.46 2.78
CA THR A 136 -47.86 41.41 3.59
C THR A 136 -47.91 42.41 4.73
N TRP A 137 -46.77 42.97 5.15
CA TRP A 137 -46.72 43.99 6.19
C TRP A 137 -46.84 45.41 5.63
N PHE A 138 -46.35 45.62 4.41
CA PHE A 138 -46.34 46.93 3.75
C PHE A 138 -47.52 47.17 2.80
N LEU A 139 -48.32 46.15 2.48
CA LEU A 139 -49.51 46.22 1.63
C LEU A 139 -50.76 45.88 2.46
#